data_AF-A0A4R8QH84-F1
#
_entry.id   AF-A0A4R8QH84-F1
#
_cell.length_a   1.000
_cell.length_b   1.000
_cell.length_c   1.000
_cell.angle_alpha   90.00
_cell.angle_beta   90.00
_cell.angle_gamma   90.00
#
_symmetry.space_group_name_H-M   'P 1'
#
loop_
_entity.id
_entity.type
_entity.pdbx_description
1 polymer ?
#
loop_
_entity_poly.entity_id
_entity_poly.type
_entity_poly.pdbx_seq_one_letter_code
_entity_poly.pdbx_strand_id
1 'polypeptide(L)'
;MESPLQFEQLPTEVLVDILASICDIHCLWSLLLASPASHRVFNRYSEEIFWPAISDSIVPSQTQEVVSFILLLRAGAFRTTKLDDIIRKIKDREAGIVLGKSEELGYDFPTADTSKRPSLGDKRRILSLAAQVHCLSRSCIDHCLNQLAVARAEKRADWTGADDQIRRPSWVEEQRVVRAVWRIQLVFELKRAARSGLVLCARDDAADELNIQDFYDSSTSNLKAAHHEVMTAAEYLDHVHGTARPAASREGLPAPTWPLYNFSPSSLRMPTTGALRRSSMVLPTDGLWIVDSMSRGAHSPIKFAGFGPYRALGFAIWDRHRLADMGLASPPGQGRVTGLGSYFSYWLRLLSADDVVKAEEAMREVESQGGRLGPLQPMIQDNES
;
A
#
# COMPACT_ATOMS: atom_id res chain seq x y z
N MET A 1 -0.51 44.65 17.55
CA MET A 1 -0.26 43.21 17.77
C MET A 1 -1.61 42.53 17.58
N GLU A 2 -1.90 42.05 16.37
CA GLU A 2 -3.13 41.30 16.14
C GLU A 2 -3.00 39.94 16.80
N SER A 3 -3.94 39.60 17.69
CA SER A 3 -4.06 38.25 18.23
C SER A 3 -4.27 37.29 17.05
N PRO A 4 -3.57 36.15 16.97
CA PRO A 4 -3.76 35.21 15.88
C PRO A 4 -5.23 34.77 15.86
N LEU A 5 -5.88 34.93 14.70
CA LEU A 5 -7.22 34.42 14.44
C LEU A 5 -7.27 32.94 14.81
N GLN A 6 -8.09 32.60 15.79
CA GLN A 6 -8.28 31.22 16.22
C GLN A 6 -9.47 30.62 15.48
N PHE A 7 -9.43 29.32 15.20
CA PHE A 7 -10.55 28.59 14.60
C PHE A 7 -11.86 28.78 15.39
N GLU A 8 -11.78 28.98 16.71
CA GLU A 8 -12.94 29.22 17.58
C GLU A 8 -13.65 30.56 17.32
N GLN A 9 -13.04 31.48 16.57
CA GLN A 9 -13.61 32.80 16.25
C GLN A 9 -14.24 32.84 14.85
N LEU A 10 -14.06 31.79 14.04
CA LEU A 10 -14.59 31.74 12.69
C LEU A 10 -16.09 31.41 12.71
N PRO A 11 -16.90 31.99 11.80
CA PRO A 11 -18.28 31.57 11.58
C PRO A 11 -18.37 30.08 11.20
N THR A 12 -19.48 29.44 11.55
CA THR A 12 -19.72 28.01 11.30
C THR A 12 -19.58 27.68 9.81
N GLU A 13 -20.10 28.54 8.95
CA GLU A 13 -20.11 28.37 7.49
C GLU A 13 -18.67 28.35 6.95
N VAL A 14 -17.83 29.25 7.43
CA VAL A 14 -16.40 29.30 7.07
C VAL A 14 -15.67 28.05 7.55
N LEU A 15 -16.00 27.54 8.74
CA LEU A 15 -15.43 26.29 9.24
C LEU A 15 -15.87 25.08 8.40
N VAL A 16 -17.13 25.03 7.95
CA VAL A 16 -17.60 23.98 7.03
C VAL A 16 -16.81 24.02 5.73
N ASP A 17 -16.66 25.20 5.13
CA ASP A 17 -15.91 25.38 3.88
C ASP A 17 -14.44 24.97 4.02
N ILE A 18 -13.78 25.37 5.11
CA ILE A 18 -12.40 24.96 5.42
C ILE A 18 -12.31 23.44 5.55
N LEU A 19 -13.21 22.82 6.33
CA LEU A 19 -13.17 21.39 6.59
C LEU A 19 -13.49 20.56 5.34
N ALA A 20 -14.45 20.99 4.52
CA ALA A 20 -14.81 20.34 3.26
C ALA A 20 -13.70 20.48 2.19
N SER A 21 -12.83 21.49 2.31
CA SER A 21 -11.69 21.69 1.41
C SER A 21 -10.47 20.82 1.74
N ILE A 22 -10.49 20.05 2.83
CA ILE A 22 -9.37 19.19 3.22
C ILE A 22 -9.36 17.93 2.36
N CYS A 23 -8.34 17.80 1.52
CA CYS A 23 -8.18 16.70 0.56
C CYS A 23 -7.42 15.47 1.13
N ASP A 24 -7.39 15.29 2.45
CA ASP A 24 -6.79 14.11 3.09
C ASP A 24 -7.50 13.77 4.41
N ILE A 25 -7.98 12.53 4.54
CA ILE A 25 -8.75 12.07 5.70
C ILE A 25 -7.93 12.01 7.00
N HIS A 26 -6.60 11.84 6.92
CA HIS A 26 -5.73 11.94 8.09
C HIS A 26 -5.59 13.40 8.54
N CYS A 27 -5.37 14.34 7.62
CA CYS A 27 -5.30 15.77 7.93
C CYS A 27 -6.61 16.28 8.54
N LEU A 28 -7.76 15.81 8.01
CA LEU A 28 -9.07 16.12 8.57
C LEU A 28 -9.14 15.64 10.03
N TRP A 29 -8.75 14.39 10.31
CA TRP A 29 -8.71 13.87 11.68
C TRP A 29 -7.85 14.72 12.63
N SER A 30 -6.63 15.06 12.20
CA SER A 30 -5.71 15.89 12.99
C SER A 30 -6.31 17.25 13.33
N LEU A 31 -7.02 17.88 12.40
CA LEU A 31 -7.69 19.16 12.67
C LEU A 31 -8.87 19.02 13.63
N LEU A 32 -9.66 17.95 13.51
CA LEU A 32 -10.75 17.66 14.44
C LEU A 32 -10.27 17.39 15.88
N LEU A 33 -9.04 16.88 16.04
CA LEU A 33 -8.40 16.73 17.35
C LEU A 33 -7.84 18.05 17.88
N ALA A 34 -7.31 18.91 16.99
CA ALA A 34 -6.68 20.17 17.38
C ALA A 34 -7.69 21.29 17.71
N SER A 35 -8.91 21.24 17.18
CA SER A 35 -9.90 22.32 17.27
C SER A 35 -11.26 21.82 17.75
N PRO A 36 -11.69 22.16 18.98
CA PRO A 36 -13.03 21.85 19.49
C PRO A 36 -14.16 22.42 18.61
N ALA A 37 -13.99 23.61 18.03
CA ALA A 37 -14.93 24.17 17.05
C ALA A 37 -15.07 23.25 15.83
N SER A 38 -13.95 22.84 15.23
CA SER A 38 -13.94 21.94 14.07
C SER A 38 -14.60 20.59 14.41
N HIS A 39 -14.34 20.06 15.60
CA HIS A 39 -14.99 18.86 16.12
C HIS A 39 -16.53 18.98 16.21
N ARG A 40 -17.03 20.11 16.72
CA ARG A 40 -18.48 20.38 16.83
C ARG A 40 -19.12 20.55 15.45
N VAL A 41 -18.47 21.31 14.56
CA VAL A 41 -18.93 21.54 13.18
C VAL A 41 -19.02 20.21 12.43
N PHE A 42 -17.98 19.37 12.51
CA PHE A 42 -18.01 18.05 11.90
C PHE A 42 -19.17 17.18 12.38
N ASN A 43 -19.55 17.24 13.66
CA ASN A 43 -20.68 16.45 14.17
C ASN A 43 -22.01 16.85 13.55
N ARG A 44 -22.16 18.13 13.22
CA ARG A 44 -23.38 18.66 12.63
C ARG A 44 -23.42 18.47 11.12
N TYR A 45 -22.28 18.64 10.44
CA TYR A 45 -22.16 18.68 8.98
C TYR A 45 -21.31 17.52 8.44
N SER A 46 -21.37 16.35 9.10
CA SER A 46 -20.47 15.23 8.78
C SER A 46 -20.62 14.67 7.37
N GLU A 47 -21.79 14.77 6.74
CA GLU A 47 -21.99 14.33 5.36
C GLU A 47 -21.26 15.27 4.39
N GLU A 48 -21.44 16.57 4.57
CA GLU A 48 -20.87 17.62 3.72
C GLU A 48 -19.34 17.67 3.82
N ILE A 49 -18.78 17.32 4.97
CA ILE A 49 -17.33 17.40 5.22
C ILE A 49 -16.61 16.09 4.90
N PHE A 50 -17.19 14.94 5.26
CA PHE A 50 -16.47 13.66 5.20
C PHE A 50 -16.28 13.15 3.77
N TRP A 51 -17.31 13.25 2.93
CA TRP A 51 -17.24 12.68 1.58
C TRP A 51 -16.25 13.42 0.67
N PRO A 52 -16.21 14.76 0.63
CA PRO A 52 -15.18 15.48 -0.13
C PRO A 52 -13.75 15.11 0.27
N ALA A 53 -13.51 14.90 1.57
CA ALA A 53 -12.20 14.48 2.07
C ALA A 53 -11.75 13.10 1.54
N ILE A 54 -12.68 12.26 1.08
CA ILE A 54 -12.41 11.00 0.40
C ILE A 54 -12.37 11.19 -1.11
N SER A 55 -13.42 11.76 -1.73
CA SER A 55 -13.57 11.81 -3.19
C SER A 55 -12.58 12.76 -3.86
N ASP A 56 -12.35 13.93 -3.26
CA ASP A 56 -11.45 14.97 -3.79
C ASP A 56 -10.04 14.84 -3.19
N SER A 57 -9.71 13.64 -2.72
CA SER A 57 -8.49 13.38 -1.97
C SER A 57 -7.23 13.40 -2.83
N ILE A 58 -6.10 13.71 -2.19
CA ILE A 58 -4.76 13.42 -2.73
C ILE A 58 -4.50 11.92 -2.82
N VAL A 59 -5.25 11.10 -2.09
CA VAL A 59 -5.18 9.64 -2.12
C VAL A 59 -5.74 9.14 -3.47
N PRO A 60 -5.10 8.18 -4.16
CA PRO A 60 -5.60 7.63 -5.42
C PRO A 60 -6.98 6.98 -5.30
N SER A 61 -7.79 7.04 -6.37
CA SER A 61 -9.15 6.47 -6.39
C SER A 61 -9.18 4.99 -5.99
N GLN A 62 -8.15 4.22 -6.35
CA GLN A 62 -8.07 2.81 -5.99
C GLN A 62 -8.03 2.58 -4.47
N THR A 63 -7.43 3.50 -3.72
CA THR A 63 -7.38 3.44 -2.25
C THR A 63 -8.66 4.04 -1.65
N GLN A 64 -9.20 5.12 -2.23
CA GLN A 64 -10.48 5.72 -1.81
C GLN A 64 -11.63 4.70 -1.85
N GLU A 65 -11.67 3.86 -2.89
CA GLU A 65 -12.63 2.76 -3.04
C GLU A 65 -12.50 1.72 -1.94
N VAL A 66 -11.28 1.35 -1.54
CA VAL A 66 -11.03 0.42 -0.42
C VAL A 66 -11.54 1.02 0.90
N VAL A 67 -11.25 2.29 1.16
CA VAL A 67 -11.73 2.99 2.38
C VAL A 67 -13.26 3.05 2.41
N SER A 68 -13.87 3.41 1.27
CA SER A 68 -15.33 3.47 1.13
C SER A 68 -15.97 2.10 1.32
N PHE A 69 -15.38 1.04 0.77
CA PHE A 69 -15.85 -0.33 0.96
C PHE A 69 -15.79 -0.76 2.43
N ILE A 70 -14.68 -0.52 3.13
CA ILE A 70 -14.55 -0.82 4.57
C ILE A 70 -15.63 -0.08 5.37
N LEU A 71 -15.90 1.17 5.04
CA LEU A 71 -16.93 1.97 5.72
C LEU A 71 -18.34 1.38 5.52
N LEU A 72 -18.68 0.97 4.30
CA LEU A 72 -19.97 0.32 4.00
C LEU A 72 -20.08 -1.08 4.63
N LEU A 73 -18.97 -1.81 4.70
CA LEU A 73 -18.89 -3.10 5.38
C LEU A 73 -19.20 -2.95 6.87
N ARG A 74 -18.61 -1.96 7.53
CA ARG A 74 -18.92 -1.62 8.93
C ARG A 74 -20.37 -1.18 9.14
N ALA A 75 -20.94 -0.46 8.17
CA ALA A 75 -22.36 -0.07 8.19
C ALA A 75 -23.32 -1.27 7.97
N GLY A 76 -22.79 -2.45 7.61
CA GLY A 76 -23.57 -3.65 7.40
C GLY A 76 -24.28 -3.71 6.04
N ALA A 77 -23.74 -3.01 5.02
CA ALA A 77 -24.30 -3.02 3.67
C ALA A 77 -24.24 -4.41 2.99
N PHE A 78 -23.33 -5.29 3.43
CA PHE A 78 -23.05 -6.57 2.75
C PHE A 78 -23.58 -7.80 3.50
N ARG A 79 -24.55 -7.65 4.40
CA ARG A 79 -25.09 -8.76 5.23
C ARG A 79 -25.65 -9.93 4.43
N THR A 80 -26.12 -9.69 3.21
CA THR A 80 -26.67 -10.67 2.28
C THR A 80 -25.68 -11.07 1.18
N THR A 81 -24.48 -10.50 1.18
CA THR A 81 -23.43 -10.81 0.21
C THR A 81 -22.55 -11.93 0.76
N LYS A 82 -22.25 -12.93 -0.09
CA LYS A 82 -21.36 -14.03 0.28
C LYS A 82 -19.92 -13.57 0.39
N LEU A 83 -19.22 -14.04 1.42
CA LEU A 83 -17.80 -13.72 1.63
C LEU A 83 -16.95 -14.12 0.41
N ASP A 84 -17.17 -15.30 -0.18
CA ASP A 84 -16.42 -15.78 -1.34
C ASP A 84 -16.60 -14.87 -2.57
N ASP A 85 -17.79 -14.31 -2.77
CA ASP A 85 -18.05 -13.37 -3.86
C ASP A 85 -17.29 -12.05 -3.65
N ILE A 86 -17.19 -11.59 -2.40
CA ILE A 86 -16.40 -10.42 -2.03
C ILE A 86 -14.92 -10.67 -2.28
N ILE A 87 -14.39 -11.80 -1.80
CA ILE A 87 -12.98 -12.18 -1.98
C ILE A 87 -12.64 -12.26 -3.47
N ARG A 88 -13.46 -12.97 -4.26
CA ARG A 88 -13.27 -13.11 -5.70
C ARG A 88 -13.26 -11.73 -6.38
N LYS A 89 -14.24 -10.87 -6.08
CA LYS A 89 -14.30 -9.53 -6.68
C LYS A 89 -13.08 -8.66 -6.31
N ILE A 90 -12.58 -8.76 -5.08
CA ILE A 90 -11.34 -8.08 -4.67
C ILE A 90 -10.16 -8.59 -5.48
N LYS A 91 -9.99 -9.91 -5.60
CA LYS A 91 -8.89 -10.51 -6.39
C LYS A 91 -8.97 -10.11 -7.87
N ASP A 92 -10.17 -10.15 -8.46
CA ASP A 92 -10.41 -9.72 -9.85
C ASP A 92 -10.05 -8.25 -10.06
N ARG A 93 -10.45 -7.39 -9.11
CA ARG A 93 -10.12 -5.95 -9.14
C ARG A 93 -8.62 -5.71 -9.05
N GLU A 94 -7.93 -6.37 -8.13
CA GLU A 94 -6.48 -6.22 -7.95
C GLU A 94 -5.71 -6.66 -9.21
N ALA A 95 -6.15 -7.75 -9.86
CA ALA A 95 -5.61 -8.16 -11.16
C ALA A 95 -5.95 -7.14 -12.27
N GLY A 96 -7.16 -6.60 -12.29
CA GLY A 96 -7.64 -5.60 -13.25
C GLY A 96 -6.93 -4.24 -13.13
N ILE A 97 -6.45 -3.86 -11.93
CA ILE A 97 -5.63 -2.66 -11.73
C ILE A 97 -4.36 -2.76 -12.58
N VAL A 98 -3.67 -3.90 -12.57
CA VAL A 98 -2.41 -4.08 -13.33
C VAL A 98 -2.63 -4.06 -14.84
N LEU A 99 -3.79 -4.54 -15.30
CA LEU A 99 -4.18 -4.56 -16.71
C LEU A 99 -4.81 -3.25 -17.22
N GLY A 100 -4.91 -2.22 -16.38
CA GLY A 100 -5.55 -0.95 -16.73
C GLY A 100 -7.08 -0.99 -16.82
N LYS A 101 -7.70 -2.14 -16.53
CA LYS A 101 -9.17 -2.37 -16.62
C LYS A 101 -9.93 -2.05 -15.33
N SER A 102 -9.28 -1.40 -14.37
CA SER A 102 -9.83 -1.22 -13.01
C SER A 102 -11.05 -0.29 -12.92
N GLU A 103 -11.33 0.57 -13.91
CA GLU A 103 -12.49 1.47 -13.87
C GLU A 103 -13.84 0.74 -13.96
N GLU A 104 -13.86 -0.50 -14.43
CA GLU A 104 -15.07 -1.32 -14.54
C GLU A 104 -15.34 -2.19 -13.30
N LEU A 105 -14.37 -2.29 -12.39
CA LEU A 105 -14.37 -3.24 -11.27
C LEU A 105 -14.34 -2.51 -9.91
N GLY A 106 -15.33 -1.65 -9.66
CA GLY A 106 -15.56 -1.06 -8.34
C GLY A 106 -16.00 -2.09 -7.29
N TYR A 107 -16.42 -1.63 -6.11
CA TYR A 107 -16.96 -2.49 -5.03
C TYR A 107 -18.49 -2.65 -5.09
N ASP A 108 -19.06 -2.64 -6.29
CA ASP A 108 -20.50 -2.72 -6.48
C ASP A 108 -20.99 -4.17 -6.43
N PHE A 109 -21.83 -4.50 -5.45
CA PHE A 109 -22.45 -5.80 -5.33
C PHE A 109 -23.96 -5.67 -5.51
N PRO A 110 -24.60 -6.45 -6.40
CA PRO A 110 -26.06 -6.42 -6.56
C PRO A 110 -26.83 -6.72 -5.27
N THR A 111 -26.20 -7.46 -4.34
CA THR A 111 -26.76 -7.82 -3.05
C THR A 111 -26.55 -6.77 -1.97
N ALA A 112 -25.77 -5.70 -2.23
CA ALA A 112 -25.50 -4.66 -1.24
C ALA A 112 -26.78 -3.87 -0.91
N ASP A 113 -27.04 -3.68 0.38
CA ASP A 113 -28.13 -2.86 0.88
C ASP A 113 -27.77 -1.37 0.76
N THR A 114 -28.30 -0.73 -0.29
CA THR A 114 -28.08 0.70 -0.58
C THR A 114 -28.73 1.64 0.43
N SER A 115 -29.64 1.14 1.28
CA SER A 115 -30.26 1.92 2.34
C SER A 115 -29.33 2.09 3.55
N LYS A 116 -28.31 1.24 3.70
CA LYS A 116 -27.34 1.37 4.79
C LYS A 116 -26.47 2.59 4.58
N ARG A 117 -26.45 3.44 5.60
CA ARG A 117 -25.61 4.65 5.66
C ARG A 117 -24.64 4.55 6.83
N PRO A 118 -23.38 4.95 6.66
CA PRO A 118 -22.42 4.97 7.76
C PRO A 118 -22.83 5.96 8.84
N SER A 119 -22.74 5.55 10.11
CA SER A 119 -23.00 6.46 11.23
C SER A 119 -21.87 7.48 11.41
N LEU A 120 -22.14 8.56 12.15
CA LEU A 120 -21.09 9.50 12.58
C LEU A 120 -19.94 8.77 13.31
N GLY A 121 -20.27 7.74 14.10
CA GLY A 121 -19.29 6.92 14.78
C GLY A 121 -18.41 6.13 13.81
N ASP A 122 -18.98 5.60 12.73
CA ASP A 122 -18.22 4.87 11.71
C ASP A 122 -17.27 5.78 10.95
N LYS A 123 -17.73 6.98 10.58
CA LYS A 123 -16.90 8.01 9.94
C LYS A 123 -15.70 8.39 10.81
N ARG A 124 -15.93 8.67 12.10
CA ARG A 124 -14.85 8.99 13.06
C ARG A 124 -13.84 7.86 13.21
N ARG A 125 -14.32 6.62 13.26
CA ARG A 125 -13.44 5.45 13.30
C ARG A 125 -12.60 5.32 12.04
N ILE A 126 -13.14 5.65 10.87
CA ILE A 126 -12.36 5.69 9.62
C ILE A 126 -11.33 6.83 9.65
N LEU A 127 -11.69 8.03 10.11
CA LEU A 127 -10.75 9.15 10.23
C LEU A 127 -9.58 8.81 11.16
N SER A 128 -9.88 8.25 12.34
CA SER A 128 -8.85 7.80 13.28
C SER A 128 -8.00 6.67 12.71
N LEU A 129 -8.61 5.73 11.98
CA LEU A 129 -7.89 4.63 11.34
C LEU A 129 -6.99 5.14 10.22
N ALA A 130 -7.42 6.13 9.45
CA ALA A 130 -6.61 6.74 8.41
C ALA A 130 -5.36 7.43 8.97
N ALA A 131 -5.48 8.08 10.12
CA ALA A 131 -4.33 8.64 10.81
C ALA A 131 -3.34 7.56 11.29
N GLN A 132 -3.87 6.45 11.81
CA GLN A 132 -3.05 5.29 12.17
C GLN A 132 -2.35 4.68 10.93
N VAL A 133 -3.07 4.50 9.83
CA VAL A 133 -2.54 4.01 8.56
C VAL A 133 -1.41 4.92 8.09
N HIS A 134 -1.64 6.23 8.03
CA HIS A 134 -0.62 7.19 7.59
C HIS A 134 0.65 7.12 8.46
N CYS A 135 0.50 7.09 9.78
CA CYS A 135 1.62 6.98 10.72
C CYS A 135 2.42 5.68 10.53
N LEU A 136 1.73 4.54 10.40
CA LEU A 136 2.36 3.25 10.15
C LEU A 136 3.05 3.22 8.79
N SER A 137 2.45 3.82 7.75
CA SER A 137 3.04 3.91 6.43
C SER A 137 4.33 4.73 6.44
N ARG A 138 4.34 5.90 7.09
CA ARG A 138 5.56 6.72 7.25
C ARG A 138 6.65 5.94 7.99
N SER A 139 6.30 5.24 9.06
CA SER A 139 7.26 4.46 9.83
C SER A 139 7.80 3.24 9.06
N CYS A 140 6.97 2.61 8.23
CA CYS A 140 7.38 1.53 7.32
C CYS A 140 8.38 2.03 6.26
N ILE A 141 8.16 3.23 5.72
CA ILE A 141 9.10 3.87 4.79
C ILE A 141 10.43 4.15 5.48
N ASP A 142 10.39 4.74 6.67
CA ASP A 142 11.59 5.05 7.44
C ASP A 142 12.37 3.77 7.80
N HIS A 143 11.66 2.66 8.08
CA HIS A 143 12.27 1.34 8.23
C HIS A 143 13.01 0.89 6.96
N CYS A 144 12.36 0.96 5.79
CA CYS A 144 12.99 0.58 4.52
C CYS A 144 14.19 1.49 4.18
N LEU A 145 14.11 2.78 4.48
CA LEU A 145 15.23 3.72 4.31
C LEU A 145 16.40 3.39 5.24
N ASN A 146 16.13 2.95 6.48
CA ASN A 146 17.17 2.48 7.39
C ASN A 146 17.84 1.21 6.84
N GLN A 147 17.08 0.29 6.26
CA GLN A 147 17.65 -0.91 5.62
C GLN A 147 18.54 -0.57 4.42
N LEU A 148 18.15 0.44 3.62
CA LEU A 148 19.02 0.98 2.57
C LEU A 148 20.30 1.63 3.13
N ALA A 149 20.20 2.36 4.24
CA ALA A 149 21.37 2.96 4.89
C ALA A 149 22.35 1.89 5.40
N VAL A 150 21.85 0.78 5.95
CA VAL A 150 22.66 -0.39 6.33
C VAL A 150 23.33 -1.00 5.09
N ALA A 151 22.58 -1.20 4.01
CA ALA A 151 23.13 -1.70 2.75
C ALA A 151 24.24 -0.80 2.17
N ARG A 152 24.11 0.52 2.34
CA ARG A 152 25.16 1.47 1.95
C ARG A 152 26.40 1.36 2.83
N ALA A 153 26.23 1.24 4.15
CA ALA A 153 27.35 1.05 5.07
C ALA A 153 28.15 -0.23 4.74
N GLU A 154 27.45 -1.26 4.27
CA GLU A 154 28.03 -2.53 3.79
C GLU A 154 28.53 -2.47 2.34
N LYS A 155 28.50 -1.29 1.70
CA LYS A 155 28.93 -1.06 0.31
C LYS A 155 28.17 -1.89 -0.73
N ARG A 156 26.95 -2.31 -0.40
CA ARG A 156 26.01 -3.02 -1.29
C ARG A 156 25.14 -2.05 -2.11
N ALA A 157 24.84 -0.88 -1.55
CA ALA A 157 24.10 0.19 -2.21
C ALA A 157 24.95 1.47 -2.30
N ASP A 158 24.71 2.28 -3.33
CA ASP A 158 25.25 3.63 -3.46
C ASP A 158 24.22 4.55 -4.12
N TRP A 159 24.35 5.85 -3.92
CA TRP A 159 23.48 6.84 -4.52
C TRP A 159 24.12 8.22 -4.60
N THR A 160 23.69 8.95 -5.62
CA THR A 160 24.06 10.34 -5.85
C THR A 160 23.06 11.28 -5.18
N GLY A 161 23.54 12.36 -4.55
CA GLY A 161 22.69 13.37 -3.89
C GLY A 161 22.88 13.47 -2.38
N ALA A 162 22.20 14.46 -1.78
CA ALA A 162 22.23 14.67 -0.33
C ALA A 162 21.32 13.67 0.40
N ASP A 163 21.80 13.09 1.50
CA ASP A 163 21.07 12.09 2.28
C ASP A 163 19.68 12.59 2.73
N ASP A 164 19.53 13.89 2.97
CA ASP A 164 18.25 14.50 3.35
C ASP A 164 17.18 14.43 2.26
N GLN A 165 17.57 14.50 0.98
CA GLN A 165 16.62 14.36 -0.14
C GLN A 165 16.17 12.92 -0.28
N ILE A 166 17.09 11.98 -0.06
CA ILE A 166 16.82 10.54 -0.15
C ILE A 166 15.95 10.09 1.03
N ARG A 167 16.08 10.70 2.20
CA ARG A 167 15.22 10.39 3.35
C ARG A 167 13.78 10.87 3.20
N ARG A 168 13.48 11.76 2.25
CA ARG A 168 12.10 12.20 1.99
C ARG A 168 11.41 11.23 1.03
N PRO A 169 10.24 10.68 1.37
CA PRO A 169 9.46 9.90 0.40
C PRO A 169 8.91 10.81 -0.69
N SER A 170 8.77 10.29 -1.91
CA SER A 170 7.85 10.89 -2.86
C SER A 170 6.40 10.55 -2.54
N TRP A 171 5.46 11.30 -3.12
CA TRP A 171 4.04 11.02 -3.00
C TRP A 171 3.72 9.58 -3.45
N VAL A 172 4.33 9.08 -4.52
CA VAL A 172 4.08 7.72 -5.04
C VAL A 172 4.52 6.67 -4.01
N GLU A 173 5.68 6.84 -3.40
CA GLU A 173 6.22 5.92 -2.40
C GLU A 173 5.32 5.85 -1.18
N GLU A 174 4.87 7.02 -0.70
CA GLU A 174 3.93 7.10 0.40
C GLU A 174 2.59 6.44 0.08
N GLN A 175 2.00 6.72 -1.09
CA GLN A 175 0.72 6.16 -1.48
C GLN A 175 0.77 4.64 -1.71
N ARG A 176 1.92 4.07 -2.12
CA ARG A 176 2.08 2.60 -2.24
C ARG A 176 1.99 1.93 -0.88
N VAL A 177 2.65 2.50 0.13
CA VAL A 177 2.60 1.97 1.49
C VAL A 177 1.23 2.22 2.13
N VAL A 178 0.63 3.40 1.95
CA VAL A 178 -0.74 3.69 2.43
C VAL A 178 -1.74 2.70 1.84
N ARG A 179 -1.66 2.44 0.53
CA ARG A 179 -2.49 1.42 -0.13
C ARG A 179 -2.24 0.02 0.42
N ALA A 180 -0.99 -0.37 0.62
CA ALA A 180 -0.62 -1.68 1.18
C ALA A 180 -1.18 -1.88 2.59
N VAL A 181 -1.10 -0.87 3.46
CA VAL A 181 -1.65 -0.94 4.82
C VAL A 181 -3.18 -0.97 4.81
N TRP A 182 -3.85 -0.21 3.93
CA TRP A 182 -5.31 -0.32 3.74
C TRP A 182 -5.75 -1.70 3.23
N ARG A 183 -4.97 -2.33 2.36
CA ARG A 183 -5.18 -3.71 1.90
C ARG A 183 -5.07 -4.72 3.04
N ILE A 184 -4.08 -4.57 3.93
CA ILE A 184 -3.97 -5.36 5.16
C ILE A 184 -5.20 -5.15 6.06
N GLN A 185 -5.58 -3.89 6.28
CA GLN A 185 -6.75 -3.55 7.07
C GLN A 185 -8.04 -4.13 6.48
N LEU A 186 -8.18 -4.16 5.16
CA LEU A 186 -9.32 -4.77 4.47
C LEU A 186 -9.46 -6.25 4.85
N VAL A 187 -8.36 -7.02 4.86
CA VAL A 187 -8.39 -8.43 5.27
C VAL A 187 -8.84 -8.56 6.74
N PHE A 188 -8.37 -7.70 7.64
CA PHE A 188 -8.86 -7.69 9.03
C PHE A 188 -10.34 -7.36 9.14
N GLU A 189 -10.85 -6.42 8.34
CA GLU A 189 -12.27 -6.07 8.32
C GLU A 189 -13.14 -7.19 7.75
N LEU A 190 -12.65 -7.94 6.75
CA LEU A 190 -13.34 -9.12 6.23
C LEU A 190 -13.44 -10.22 7.29
N LYS A 191 -12.35 -10.52 8.02
CA LYS A 191 -12.37 -11.46 9.15
C LYS A 191 -13.40 -11.06 10.20
N ARG A 192 -13.38 -9.79 10.58
CA ARG A 192 -14.31 -9.24 11.56
C ARG A 192 -15.74 -9.31 11.06
N ALA A 193 -15.99 -8.97 9.80
CA ALA A 193 -17.31 -9.00 9.20
C ALA A 193 -17.87 -10.43 9.15
N ALA A 194 -17.03 -11.42 8.82
CA ALA A 194 -17.40 -12.84 8.84
C ALA A 194 -17.84 -13.28 10.24
N ARG A 195 -17.04 -12.98 11.27
CA ARG A 195 -17.32 -13.35 12.67
C ARG A 195 -18.53 -12.63 13.25
N SER A 196 -18.78 -11.39 12.82
CA SER A 196 -19.90 -10.57 13.31
C SER A 196 -21.19 -10.72 12.49
N GLY A 197 -21.24 -11.61 11.50
CA GLY A 197 -22.41 -11.80 10.64
C GLY A 197 -22.75 -10.59 9.78
N LEU A 198 -21.75 -9.78 9.41
CA LEU A 198 -21.91 -8.65 8.49
C LEU A 198 -21.78 -9.06 7.02
N VAL A 199 -21.45 -10.33 6.76
CA VAL A 199 -21.42 -11.00 5.45
C VAL A 199 -21.92 -12.44 5.60
N LEU A 200 -22.43 -13.03 4.52
CA LEU A 200 -22.84 -14.44 4.51
C LEU A 200 -21.60 -15.34 4.39
N CYS A 201 -21.38 -16.17 5.40
CA CYS A 201 -20.33 -17.20 5.37
C CYS A 201 -20.97 -18.57 5.11
N ALA A 202 -20.37 -19.36 4.22
CA ALA A 202 -20.81 -20.73 3.97
C ALA A 202 -20.40 -21.68 5.10
N ARG A 203 -19.34 -21.32 5.84
CA ARG A 203 -18.77 -22.09 6.96
C ARG A 203 -18.42 -21.14 8.10
N ASP A 204 -18.49 -21.64 9.33
CA ASP A 204 -18.20 -20.86 10.54
C ASP A 204 -16.71 -20.51 10.69
N ASP A 205 -15.82 -21.32 10.09
CA ASP A 205 -14.36 -21.16 10.12
C ASP A 205 -13.78 -20.31 8.97
N ALA A 206 -14.63 -19.80 8.07
CA ALA A 206 -14.20 -19.04 6.89
C ALA A 206 -13.35 -17.80 7.23
N ALA A 207 -13.54 -17.21 8.41
CA ALA A 207 -12.74 -16.08 8.88
C ALA A 207 -11.28 -16.47 9.20
N ASP A 208 -11.05 -17.69 9.65
CA ASP A 208 -9.73 -18.15 10.10
C ASP A 208 -8.85 -18.59 8.92
N GLU A 209 -9.47 -18.97 7.79
CA GLU A 209 -8.78 -19.28 6.54
C GLU A 209 -8.21 -18.04 5.82
N LEU A 210 -8.65 -16.82 6.19
CA LEU A 210 -8.16 -15.58 5.56
C LEU A 210 -6.73 -15.24 6.03
N ASN A 211 -5.70 -15.68 5.30
CA ASN A 211 -4.33 -15.23 5.55
C ASN A 211 -3.95 -14.07 4.62
N ILE A 212 -3.30 -13.01 5.12
CA ILE A 212 -2.85 -11.86 4.29
C ILE A 212 -1.94 -12.32 3.15
N GLN A 213 -0.99 -13.21 3.45
CA GLN A 213 -0.06 -13.74 2.47
C GLN A 213 -0.82 -14.49 1.38
N ASP A 214 -1.62 -15.50 1.73
CA ASP A 214 -2.37 -16.31 0.75
C ASP A 214 -3.48 -15.52 0.02
N PHE A 215 -3.97 -14.44 0.63
CA PHE A 215 -4.97 -13.57 0.02
C PHE A 215 -4.39 -12.80 -1.17
N TYR A 216 -3.17 -12.29 -1.03
CA TYR A 216 -2.47 -11.54 -2.08
C TYR A 216 -1.48 -12.37 -2.89
N ASP A 217 -1.10 -13.55 -2.40
CA ASP A 217 -0.36 -14.53 -3.17
C ASP A 217 -1.28 -15.11 -4.25
N SER A 218 -0.86 -14.96 -5.50
CA SER A 218 -1.40 -15.80 -6.54
C SER A 218 -0.29 -16.29 -7.43
N SER A 219 -0.41 -17.58 -7.76
CA SER A 219 0.24 -18.22 -8.88
C SER A 219 -0.19 -17.66 -10.24
N THR A 220 -0.85 -16.49 -10.28
CA THR A 220 -1.15 -15.71 -11.47
C THR A 220 -0.32 -14.42 -11.43
N SER A 221 0.43 -14.16 -12.49
CA SER A 221 1.35 -13.03 -12.62
C SER A 221 0.81 -11.64 -12.22
N ASN A 222 -0.51 -11.43 -12.32
CA ASN A 222 -1.14 -10.12 -12.14
C ASN A 222 -1.23 -9.64 -10.68
N LEU A 223 -1.13 -10.51 -9.66
CA LEU A 223 -1.14 -10.07 -8.24
C LEU A 223 0.25 -9.91 -7.63
N LYS A 224 1.32 -10.29 -8.33
CA LYS A 224 2.71 -10.19 -7.81
C LYS A 224 3.07 -8.78 -7.32
N ALA A 225 2.59 -7.74 -8.00
CA ALA A 225 2.82 -6.35 -7.59
C ALA A 225 2.11 -6.01 -6.28
N ALA A 226 0.82 -6.34 -6.18
CA ALA A 226 0.05 -6.13 -4.95
C ALA A 226 0.63 -6.95 -3.79
N HIS A 227 1.03 -8.20 -4.05
CA HIS A 227 1.69 -9.08 -3.09
C HIS A 227 2.94 -8.41 -2.50
N HIS A 228 3.90 -7.97 -3.33
CA HIS A 228 5.14 -7.41 -2.79
C HIS A 228 4.94 -6.06 -2.08
N GLU A 229 4.02 -5.21 -2.54
CA GLU A 229 3.63 -4.00 -1.80
C GLU A 229 3.06 -4.35 -0.42
N VAL A 230 2.10 -5.29 -0.37
CA VAL A 230 1.46 -5.73 0.88
C VAL A 230 2.47 -6.38 1.81
N MET A 231 3.30 -7.28 1.31
CA MET A 231 4.28 -7.99 2.13
C MET A 231 5.35 -7.05 2.69
N THR A 232 5.72 -5.98 1.98
CA THR A 232 6.62 -4.95 2.52
C THR A 232 6.04 -4.32 3.78
N ALA A 233 4.76 -3.95 3.73
CA ALA A 233 4.07 -3.40 4.89
C ALA A 233 3.84 -4.45 5.98
N ALA A 234 3.44 -5.68 5.62
CA ALA A 234 3.16 -6.75 6.57
C ALA A 234 4.39 -7.16 7.38
N GLU A 235 5.55 -7.31 6.72
CA GLU A 235 6.83 -7.63 7.37
C GLU A 235 7.24 -6.54 8.37
N TYR A 236 7.04 -5.26 8.02
CA TYR A 236 7.26 -4.15 8.94
C TYR A 236 6.29 -4.19 10.14
N LEU A 237 4.99 -4.42 9.90
CA LEU A 237 4.00 -4.50 10.98
C LEU A 237 4.28 -5.68 11.92
N ASP A 238 4.78 -6.79 11.41
CA ASP A 238 5.21 -7.94 12.20
C ASP A 238 6.45 -7.63 13.05
N HIS A 239 7.39 -6.85 12.50
CA HIS A 239 8.54 -6.33 13.24
C HIS A 239 8.09 -5.45 14.41
N VAL A 240 7.12 -4.54 14.18
CA VAL A 240 6.58 -3.63 15.22
C VAL A 240 5.79 -4.38 16.30
N HIS A 241 5.00 -5.39 15.93
CA HIS A 241 4.26 -6.21 16.90
C HIS A 241 5.17 -6.99 17.85
N GLY A 242 6.45 -7.18 17.49
CA GLY A 242 7.40 -7.99 18.21
C GLY A 242 7.10 -9.49 18.11
N THR A 243 8.14 -10.32 18.23
CA THR A 243 8.05 -11.79 18.23
C THR A 243 7.26 -12.37 19.41
N ALA A 244 6.91 -11.55 20.41
CA ALA A 244 6.28 -11.97 21.67
C ALA A 244 4.76 -12.21 21.60
N ARG A 245 4.07 -11.71 20.57
CA ARG A 245 2.61 -11.85 20.45
C ARG A 245 2.26 -12.94 19.43
N PRO A 246 1.51 -14.00 19.81
CA PRO A 246 1.10 -15.05 18.89
C PRO A 246 0.35 -14.48 17.68
N ALA A 247 0.61 -15.00 16.47
CA ALA A 247 -0.02 -14.54 15.23
C ALA A 247 -1.57 -14.55 15.30
N ALA A 248 -2.14 -15.50 16.02
CA ALA A 248 -3.58 -15.61 16.27
C ALA A 248 -4.18 -14.42 17.07
N SER A 249 -3.36 -13.64 17.77
CA SER A 249 -3.79 -12.48 18.57
C SER A 249 -3.57 -11.13 17.85
N ARG A 250 -3.10 -11.13 16.60
CA ARG A 250 -2.81 -9.93 15.80
C ARG A 250 -4.03 -9.53 14.95
N GLU A 251 -5.13 -9.22 15.62
CA GLU A 251 -6.35 -8.75 14.97
C GLU A 251 -6.36 -7.21 14.88
N GLY A 252 -5.93 -6.70 13.73
CA GLY A 252 -5.88 -5.26 13.45
C GLY A 252 -4.47 -4.69 13.42
N LEU A 253 -4.39 -3.41 13.07
CA LEU A 253 -3.14 -2.68 12.99
C LEU A 253 -2.54 -2.40 14.38
N PRO A 254 -1.21 -2.47 14.54
CA PRO A 254 -0.55 -2.17 15.80
C PRO A 254 -0.77 -0.70 16.18
N ALA A 255 -0.82 -0.43 17.48
CA ALA A 255 -0.74 0.95 17.95
C ALA A 255 0.60 1.56 17.48
N PRO A 256 0.60 2.79 16.95
CA PRO A 256 1.83 3.45 16.53
C PRO A 256 2.77 3.61 17.73
N THR A 257 4.06 3.37 17.52
CA THR A 257 5.12 3.39 18.55
C THR A 257 5.48 4.79 19.05
N TRP A 258 4.96 5.81 18.37
CA TRP A 258 5.15 7.22 18.68
C TRP A 258 3.78 7.88 18.82
N PRO A 259 3.63 9.01 19.54
CA PRO A 259 2.43 9.82 19.37
C PRO A 259 2.25 10.06 17.87
N LEU A 260 1.01 10.00 17.37
CA LEU A 260 0.66 10.24 15.96
C LEU A 260 1.27 11.58 15.53
N TYR A 261 2.54 11.57 15.11
CA TYR A 261 3.22 12.75 14.64
C TYR A 261 2.47 13.15 13.39
N ASN A 262 2.10 14.41 13.34
CA ASN A 262 1.33 15.00 12.27
C ASN A 262 2.26 15.21 11.07
N PHE A 263 2.75 14.11 10.49
CA PHE A 263 3.49 14.17 9.24
C PHE A 263 2.51 14.66 8.18
N SER A 264 2.84 15.78 7.56
CA SER A 264 2.09 16.17 6.38
C SER A 264 2.30 15.11 5.29
N PRO A 265 1.25 14.71 4.57
CA PRO A 265 1.40 13.83 3.42
C PRO A 265 2.45 14.35 2.45
N SER A 266 3.26 13.45 1.89
CA SER A 266 4.27 13.87 0.92
C SER A 266 3.60 14.48 -0.31
N SER A 267 3.97 15.72 -0.62
CA SER A 267 3.61 16.40 -1.87
C SER A 267 4.74 16.33 -2.91
N LEU A 268 5.86 15.70 -2.57
CA LEU A 268 7.03 15.62 -3.43
C LEU A 268 6.70 14.81 -4.69
N ARG A 269 6.82 15.46 -5.86
CA ARG A 269 6.50 14.89 -7.19
C ARG A 269 5.06 14.38 -7.31
N MET A 270 4.14 14.93 -6.51
CA MET A 270 2.72 14.56 -6.60
C MET A 270 2.15 14.97 -7.97
N PRO A 271 1.48 14.05 -8.69
CA PRO A 271 0.79 14.40 -9.93
C PRO A 271 -0.34 15.41 -9.70
N THR A 272 -0.48 16.35 -10.64
CA THR A 272 -1.41 17.49 -10.51
C THR A 272 -2.87 17.08 -10.56
N THR A 273 -3.22 16.11 -11.41
CA THR A 273 -4.61 15.66 -11.62
C THR A 273 -4.87 14.28 -11.02
N GLY A 274 -6.14 14.02 -10.64
CA GLY A 274 -6.55 12.72 -10.11
C GLY A 274 -6.29 11.55 -11.08
N ALA A 275 -6.47 11.76 -12.39
CA ALA A 275 -6.18 10.75 -13.41
C ALA A 275 -4.68 10.37 -13.45
N LEU A 276 -3.78 11.34 -13.32
CA LEU A 276 -2.33 11.08 -13.25
C LEU A 276 -1.92 10.42 -11.93
N ARG A 277 -2.58 10.78 -10.82
CA ARG A 277 -2.41 10.09 -9.53
C ARG A 277 -2.80 8.63 -9.64
N ARG A 278 -3.95 8.34 -10.27
CA ARG A 278 -4.43 6.97 -10.54
C ARG A 278 -3.40 6.20 -11.38
N SER A 279 -2.98 6.75 -12.52
CA SER A 279 -2.08 6.06 -13.46
C SER A 279 -0.70 5.76 -12.86
N SER A 280 -0.19 6.63 -11.98
CA SER A 280 1.08 6.44 -11.26
C SER A 280 1.08 5.21 -10.33
N MET A 281 -0.11 4.70 -10.00
CA MET A 281 -0.33 3.62 -9.03
C MET A 281 -0.77 2.30 -9.68
N VAL A 282 -1.11 2.32 -10.98
CA VAL A 282 -1.55 1.13 -11.75
C VAL A 282 -0.40 0.16 -11.95
N LEU A 283 0.76 0.67 -12.36
CA LEU A 283 1.88 -0.18 -12.73
C LEU A 283 2.66 -0.65 -11.49
N PRO A 284 3.24 -1.86 -11.55
CA PRO A 284 4.21 -2.32 -10.57
C PRO A 284 5.35 -1.30 -10.40
N THR A 285 6.04 -1.32 -9.26
CA THR A 285 7.28 -0.54 -9.13
C THR A 285 8.28 -0.99 -10.16
N ASP A 286 9.08 -0.04 -10.67
CA ASP A 286 10.12 -0.37 -11.63
C ASP A 286 11.15 -1.33 -11.00
N GLY A 287 11.38 -1.26 -9.68
CA GLY A 287 12.24 -2.22 -8.98
C GLY A 287 11.76 -3.66 -9.11
N LEU A 288 10.45 -3.92 -8.95
CA LEU A 288 9.89 -5.26 -9.15
C LEU A 288 10.05 -5.72 -10.60
N TRP A 289 9.76 -4.84 -11.56
CA TRP A 289 9.88 -5.15 -12.99
C TRP A 289 11.32 -5.41 -13.43
N ILE A 290 12.28 -4.64 -12.93
CA ILE A 290 13.71 -4.81 -13.24
C ILE A 290 14.21 -6.15 -12.69
N VAL A 291 13.90 -6.46 -11.43
CA VAL A 291 14.31 -7.74 -10.82
C VAL A 291 13.65 -8.93 -11.52
N ASP A 292 12.35 -8.88 -11.83
CA ASP A 292 11.67 -9.91 -12.62
C ASP A 292 12.36 -10.11 -13.98
N SER A 293 12.70 -9.02 -14.67
CA SER A 293 13.40 -9.07 -15.95
C SER A 293 14.78 -9.72 -15.84
N MET A 294 15.57 -9.34 -14.83
CA MET A 294 16.91 -9.91 -14.57
C MET A 294 16.87 -11.36 -14.07
N SER A 295 15.74 -11.80 -13.50
CA SER A 295 15.53 -13.17 -13.01
C SER A 295 15.26 -14.19 -14.13
N ARG A 296 14.99 -13.74 -15.36
CA ARG A 296 14.60 -14.63 -16.47
C ARG A 296 15.76 -15.47 -17.01
N GLY A 297 17.00 -15.01 -16.84
CA GLY A 297 18.19 -15.75 -17.23
C GLY A 297 18.32 -17.06 -16.44
N ALA A 298 18.57 -18.19 -17.11
CA ALA A 298 18.63 -19.51 -16.49
C ALA A 298 19.68 -19.61 -15.36
N HIS A 299 20.80 -18.91 -15.50
CA HIS A 299 21.92 -18.87 -14.55
C HIS A 299 22.03 -17.53 -13.80
N SER A 300 20.96 -16.75 -13.75
CA SER A 300 20.96 -15.49 -13.01
C SER A 300 20.88 -15.77 -11.50
N PRO A 301 21.84 -15.36 -10.65
CA PRO A 301 21.72 -15.53 -9.20
C PRO A 301 20.47 -14.84 -8.63
N ILE A 302 20.04 -13.76 -9.28
CA ILE A 302 18.81 -13.01 -8.95
C ILE A 302 17.57 -13.91 -9.06
N LYS A 303 17.57 -14.88 -9.97
CA LYS A 303 16.48 -15.85 -10.12
C LYS A 303 16.27 -16.68 -8.87
N PHE A 304 17.36 -17.16 -8.29
CA PHE A 304 17.33 -18.08 -7.15
C PHE A 304 17.22 -17.33 -5.83
N ALA A 305 17.73 -16.09 -5.75
CA ALA A 305 17.50 -15.20 -4.61
C ALA A 305 16.03 -14.75 -4.50
N GLY A 306 15.31 -14.66 -5.63
CA GLY A 306 13.95 -14.15 -5.68
C GLY A 306 13.85 -12.66 -5.33
N PHE A 307 12.63 -12.17 -5.12
CA PHE A 307 12.40 -10.75 -4.82
C PHE A 307 12.51 -10.40 -3.33
N GLY A 308 12.56 -11.39 -2.43
CA GLY A 308 12.58 -11.19 -0.98
C GLY A 308 13.68 -10.21 -0.50
N PRO A 309 14.96 -10.42 -0.86
CA PRO A 309 16.04 -9.53 -0.45
C PRO A 309 15.84 -8.07 -0.90
N TYR A 310 15.32 -7.88 -2.12
CA TYR A 310 15.02 -6.55 -2.65
C TYR A 310 13.81 -5.92 -1.95
N ARG A 311 12.79 -6.72 -1.63
CA ARG A 311 11.63 -6.24 -0.86
C ARG A 311 12.05 -5.73 0.52
N ALA A 312 12.97 -6.43 1.19
CA ALA A 312 13.52 -6.01 2.49
C ALA A 312 14.22 -4.64 2.44
N LEU A 313 14.70 -4.23 1.27
CA LEU A 313 15.30 -2.92 1.00
C LEU A 313 14.28 -1.89 0.48
N GLY A 314 12.99 -2.23 0.39
CA GLY A 314 11.90 -1.34 -0.05
C GLY A 314 11.68 -1.27 -1.57
N PHE A 315 12.31 -2.11 -2.39
CA PHE A 315 12.16 -2.04 -3.86
C PHE A 315 10.74 -2.32 -4.38
N ALA A 316 9.82 -2.78 -3.51
CA ALA A 316 8.40 -2.89 -3.81
C ALA A 316 7.63 -1.55 -3.72
N ILE A 317 8.25 -0.49 -3.19
CA ILE A 317 7.58 0.79 -2.93
C ILE A 317 8.31 2.00 -3.52
N TRP A 318 9.60 1.87 -3.84
CA TRP A 318 10.41 2.96 -4.40
C TRP A 318 9.96 3.44 -5.78
N ASP A 319 9.98 4.76 -5.95
CA ASP A 319 9.69 5.39 -7.22
C ASP A 319 10.91 5.34 -8.16
N ARG A 320 10.65 5.57 -9.44
CA ARG A 320 11.68 5.49 -10.49
C ARG A 320 12.79 6.53 -10.31
N HIS A 321 12.45 7.70 -9.79
CA HIS A 321 13.44 8.75 -9.60
C HIS A 321 14.45 8.33 -8.53
N ARG A 322 14.00 7.74 -7.41
CA ARG A 322 14.89 7.17 -6.39
C ARG A 322 15.80 6.10 -6.98
N LEU A 323 15.25 5.19 -7.79
CA LEU A 323 16.08 4.17 -8.45
C LEU A 323 17.13 4.81 -9.38
N ALA A 324 16.80 5.89 -10.08
CA ALA A 324 17.74 6.62 -10.90
C ALA A 324 18.82 7.32 -10.07
N ASP A 325 18.45 7.95 -8.95
CA ASP A 325 19.38 8.59 -8.02
C ASP A 325 20.36 7.56 -7.39
N MET A 326 19.91 6.30 -7.25
CA MET A 326 20.71 5.15 -6.83
C MET A 326 21.53 4.48 -7.96
N GLY A 327 21.43 4.97 -9.20
CA GLY A 327 22.09 4.34 -10.36
C GLY A 327 21.55 2.95 -10.71
N LEU A 328 20.33 2.62 -10.28
CA LEU A 328 19.69 1.32 -10.48
C LEU A 328 18.69 1.31 -11.65
N ALA A 329 18.32 2.47 -12.18
CA ALA A 329 17.44 2.61 -13.33
C ALA A 329 17.75 3.88 -14.13
N SER A 330 17.33 3.92 -15.39
CA SER A 330 17.37 5.16 -16.17
C SER A 330 16.35 6.18 -15.62
N PRO A 331 16.66 7.49 -15.63
CA PRO A 331 15.73 8.53 -15.19
C PRO A 331 14.37 8.44 -15.88
N PRO A 332 13.29 8.93 -15.25
CA PRO A 332 11.97 8.99 -15.87
C PRO A 332 12.00 9.74 -17.20
N GLY A 333 11.15 9.31 -18.15
CA GLY A 333 11.14 9.81 -19.52
C GLY A 333 12.03 9.01 -20.49
N GLN A 334 12.98 8.22 -19.99
CA GLN A 334 13.65 7.20 -20.81
C GLN A 334 12.85 5.88 -20.74
N GLY A 335 12.78 5.10 -21.82
CA GLY A 335 12.02 3.83 -21.82
C GLY A 335 12.47 2.86 -20.71
N ARG A 336 11.54 2.05 -20.17
CA ARG A 336 11.80 1.09 -19.07
C ARG A 336 12.90 0.05 -19.39
N VAL A 337 13.09 -0.26 -20.67
CA VAL A 337 13.91 -1.38 -21.15
C VAL A 337 15.35 -0.96 -21.54
N THR A 338 15.67 0.32 -21.50
CA THR A 338 17.00 0.79 -21.94
C THR A 338 18.08 0.46 -20.91
N GLY A 339 19.07 -0.35 -21.30
CA GLY A 339 20.27 -0.59 -20.49
C GLY A 339 20.15 -1.57 -19.33
N LEU A 340 19.20 -2.52 -19.32
CA LEU A 340 19.10 -3.51 -18.23
C LEU A 340 20.43 -4.22 -17.93
N GLY A 341 21.22 -4.55 -18.96
CA GLY A 341 22.55 -5.15 -18.80
C GLY A 341 23.55 -4.26 -18.05
N SER A 342 23.48 -2.93 -18.22
CA SER A 342 24.39 -2.02 -17.50
C SER A 342 24.06 -1.91 -16.01
N TYR A 343 22.82 -2.19 -15.61
CA TYR A 343 22.40 -2.15 -14.21
C TYR A 343 22.61 -3.48 -13.47
N PHE A 344 22.78 -4.60 -14.18
CA PHE A 344 22.80 -5.95 -13.58
C PHE A 344 23.78 -6.09 -12.42
N SER A 345 25.01 -5.60 -12.59
CA SER A 345 26.04 -5.67 -11.53
C SER A 345 25.68 -4.88 -10.27
N TYR A 346 24.93 -3.76 -10.41
CA TYR A 346 24.47 -2.96 -9.28
C TYR A 346 23.34 -3.65 -8.53
N TRP A 347 22.39 -4.23 -9.25
CA TRP A 347 21.31 -5.01 -8.64
C TRP A 347 21.85 -6.26 -7.93
N LEU A 348 22.81 -6.96 -8.52
CA LEU A 348 23.43 -8.13 -7.91
C LEU A 348 24.16 -7.78 -6.59
N ARG A 349 24.81 -6.61 -6.52
CA ARG A 349 25.50 -6.13 -5.30
C ARG A 349 24.57 -5.86 -4.12
N LEU A 350 23.28 -5.67 -4.35
CA LEU A 350 22.31 -5.42 -3.27
C LEU A 350 22.10 -6.65 -2.39
N LEU A 351 22.30 -7.85 -2.94
CA LEU A 351 22.19 -9.11 -2.21
C LEU A 351 23.26 -9.18 -1.10
N SER A 352 22.86 -9.60 0.09
CA SER A 352 23.81 -9.91 1.16
C SER A 352 24.58 -11.19 0.84
N ALA A 353 25.68 -11.44 1.56
CA ALA A 353 26.42 -12.70 1.42
C ALA A 353 25.51 -13.91 1.70
N ASP A 354 24.63 -13.82 2.69
CA ASP A 354 23.68 -14.88 3.04
C ASP A 354 22.65 -15.10 1.92
N ASP A 355 22.19 -14.04 1.26
CA ASP A 355 21.27 -14.16 0.12
C ASP A 355 21.92 -14.87 -1.07
N VAL A 356 23.20 -14.56 -1.33
CA VAL A 356 23.98 -15.22 -2.39
C VAL A 356 24.17 -16.69 -2.09
N VAL A 357 24.54 -17.05 -0.85
CA VAL A 357 24.70 -18.45 -0.45
C VAL A 357 23.40 -19.24 -0.62
N LYS A 358 22.27 -18.69 -0.14
CA LYS A 358 20.95 -19.31 -0.32
C LYS A 358 20.56 -19.47 -1.78
N ALA A 359 20.87 -18.47 -2.62
CA ALA A 359 20.62 -18.52 -4.05
C ALA A 359 21.45 -19.61 -4.75
N GLU A 360 22.71 -19.77 -4.38
CA GLU A 360 23.58 -20.83 -4.91
C GLU A 360 23.11 -22.23 -4.48
N GLU A 361 22.68 -22.40 -3.24
CA GLU A 361 22.12 -23.65 -2.75
C GLU A 361 20.85 -24.04 -3.51
N ALA A 362 19.92 -23.10 -3.69
CA ALA A 362 18.70 -23.30 -4.47
C ALA A 362 19.01 -23.61 -5.95
N MET A 363 20.03 -22.96 -6.53
CA MET A 363 20.49 -23.25 -7.88
C MET A 363 20.99 -24.70 -8.02
N ARG A 364 21.86 -25.15 -7.10
CA ARG A 364 22.39 -26.52 -7.08
C ARG A 364 21.28 -27.56 -6.90
N GLU A 365 20.29 -27.27 -6.05
CA GLU A 365 19.14 -28.15 -5.84
C GLU A 365 18.34 -28.32 -7.14
N VAL A 366 18.03 -27.23 -7.83
CA VAL A 366 17.31 -27.25 -9.11
C VAL A 366 18.09 -27.98 -10.22
N GLU A 367 19.41 -27.78 -10.28
CA GLU A 367 20.28 -28.51 -11.20
C GLU A 367 20.30 -30.01 -10.89
N SER A 368 20.34 -30.38 -9.61
CA SER A 368 20.29 -31.77 -9.16
C SER A 368 18.97 -32.47 -9.48
N GLN A 369 17.87 -31.71 -9.58
CA GLN A 369 16.54 -32.18 -9.97
C GLN A 369 16.33 -32.21 -11.49
N GLY A 370 17.38 -32.02 -12.30
CA GLY A 370 17.32 -32.13 -13.76
C GLY A 370 16.83 -30.86 -14.48
N GLY A 371 16.98 -29.68 -13.87
CA GLY A 371 16.80 -28.39 -14.53
C GLY A 371 15.35 -28.00 -14.88
N ARG A 372 14.34 -28.76 -14.43
CA ARG A 372 12.93 -28.39 -14.61
C ARG A 372 12.52 -27.37 -13.57
N LEU A 373 12.84 -26.10 -13.84
CA LEU A 373 12.09 -25.00 -13.22
C LEU A 373 10.69 -24.97 -13.83
N GLY A 374 9.66 -24.85 -12.97
CA GLY A 374 8.32 -24.54 -13.45
C GLY A 374 8.34 -23.31 -14.37
N PRO A 375 7.44 -23.22 -15.37
CA PRO A 375 7.47 -22.14 -16.34
C PRO A 375 7.45 -20.79 -15.62
N LEU A 376 8.39 -19.91 -15.98
CA LEU A 376 8.36 -18.51 -15.60
C LEU A 376 7.09 -17.91 -16.20
N GLN A 377 6.05 -17.72 -15.38
CA GLN A 377 4.89 -16.97 -15.83
C GLN A 377 5.30 -15.51 -16.03
N PRO A 378 5.21 -14.95 -17.25
CA PRO A 378 5.55 -13.57 -17.51
C PRO A 378 4.63 -12.64 -16.70
N MET A 379 5.24 -11.64 -16.04
CA MET A 379 4.53 -10.68 -15.16
C MET A 379 3.49 -9.82 -15.91
N ILE A 380 3.69 -9.63 -17.21
CA ILE A 380 2.85 -8.83 -18.10
C ILE A 380 2.85 -9.59 -19.43
N GLN A 381 1.68 -9.98 -19.94
CA GLN A 381 1.54 -10.22 -21.37
C GLN A 381 1.64 -8.86 -22.02
N ASP A 382 2.64 -8.64 -22.88
CA ASP A 382 2.65 -7.47 -23.73
C ASP A 382 1.28 -7.40 -24.41
N ASN A 383 0.51 -6.34 -24.13
CA ASN A 383 -0.65 -6.06 -24.93
C ASN A 383 -0.11 -5.85 -26.35
N GLU A 384 -0.45 -6.76 -27.26
CA GLU A 384 -0.26 -6.53 -28.68
C GLU A 384 -0.93 -5.20 -29.05
N SER A 385 -0.16 -4.42 -29.82
CA SER A 385 -0.40 -3.10 -30.41
C SER A 385 -1.84 -2.67 -30.66
#